data_AF-E5AS19-F1
#
_entry.id   AF-E5AS19-F1
#
_cell.length_a   1.000
_cell.length_b   1.000
_cell.length_c   1.000
_cell.angle_alpha   90.00
_cell.angle_beta   90.00
_cell.angle_gamma   90.00
#
_symmetry.space_group_name_H-M   'P 1'
#
loop_
_entity.id
_entity.type
_entity.pdbx_description
1 polymer ?
#
loop_
_entity_poly.entity_id
_entity_poly.type
_entity_poly.pdbx_seq_one_letter_code
_entity_poly.pdbx_strand_id
1 'polypeptide(L)'
;MHTSPQRMIIIRINVSCQRIMIVCVCKSVSDRTIRASLEFGASTFDELQFELGVATCCGKCEQTVRDLVAACGACTSLCGPGAHPARHVTPAPVAFYERKAA
;
A
#
# COMPACT_ATOMS: atom_id res chain seq x y z
N MET A 1 -47.42 -28.27 4.63
CA MET A 1 -47.71 -26.82 4.74
C MET A 1 -46.74 -26.25 5.77
N HIS A 2 -45.50 -26.01 5.32
CA HIS A 2 -44.88 -24.67 5.25
C HIS A 2 -45.01 -23.92 6.60
N THR A 3 -43.95 -23.75 7.38
CA THR A 3 -42.84 -22.87 7.01
C THR A 3 -41.62 -23.13 7.92
N SER A 4 -40.47 -23.38 7.30
CA SER A 4 -39.16 -23.40 7.96
C SER A 4 -38.73 -21.95 8.23
N PRO A 5 -38.39 -21.56 9.48
CA PRO A 5 -37.84 -20.23 9.72
C PRO A 5 -36.39 -20.26 9.25
N GLN A 6 -36.17 -19.85 8.01
CA GLN A 6 -34.85 -19.56 7.46
C GLN A 6 -34.13 -18.59 8.41
N ARG A 7 -33.19 -19.11 9.21
CA ARG A 7 -32.22 -18.31 9.97
C ARG A 7 -31.41 -17.51 8.96
N MET A 8 -31.82 -16.27 8.73
CA MET A 8 -31.12 -15.29 7.92
C MET A 8 -29.78 -14.99 8.59
N ILE A 9 -28.71 -15.66 8.15
CA ILE A 9 -27.34 -15.39 8.57
C ILE A 9 -27.01 -13.99 8.06
N ILE A 10 -27.05 -12.99 8.95
CA ILE A 10 -26.54 -11.66 8.64
C ILE A 10 -25.02 -11.79 8.53
N ILE A 11 -24.52 -12.03 7.32
CA ILE A 11 -23.11 -11.88 7.00
C ILE A 11 -22.83 -10.39 7.15
N ARG A 12 -22.24 -9.95 8.28
CA ARG A 12 -21.73 -8.59 8.42
C ARG A 12 -20.57 -8.44 7.43
N ILE A 13 -20.87 -8.06 6.19
CA ILE A 13 -19.86 -7.61 5.25
C ILE A 13 -19.30 -6.33 5.87
N ASN A 14 -18.11 -6.41 6.45
CA ASN A 14 -17.42 -5.27 7.04
C ASN A 14 -16.96 -4.34 5.90
N VAL A 15 -17.88 -3.53 5.36
CA VAL A 15 -17.57 -2.47 4.40
C VAL A 15 -16.86 -1.38 5.18
N SER A 16 -15.56 -1.58 5.37
CA SER A 16 -14.67 -0.51 5.80
C SER A 16 -14.76 0.55 4.72
N CYS A 17 -15.43 1.67 5.02
CA CYS A 17 -15.47 2.88 4.21
C CYS A 17 -14.05 3.46 4.16
N GLN A 18 -13.17 2.78 3.43
CA GLN A 18 -11.81 3.22 3.24
C GLN A 18 -11.88 4.29 2.17
N ARG A 19 -11.96 5.55 2.63
CA ARG A 19 -11.95 6.71 1.74
C ARG A 19 -10.70 6.65 0.88
N ILE A 20 -10.90 6.80 -0.43
CA ILE A 20 -9.83 6.81 -1.43
C ILE A 20 -9.37 8.25 -1.59
N MET A 21 -8.13 8.54 -1.25
CA MET A 21 -7.50 9.84 -1.47
C MET A 21 -6.55 9.74 -2.67
N ILE A 22 -6.66 10.63 -3.65
CA ILE A 22 -5.66 10.72 -4.73
C ILE A 22 -4.43 11.47 -4.19
N VAL A 23 -3.27 10.81 -4.25
CA VAL A 23 -1.98 11.37 -3.84
C VAL A 23 -1.23 11.92 -5.05
N CYS A 24 -1.26 11.23 -6.19
CA CYS A 24 -0.65 11.72 -7.44
C CYS A 24 -1.72 11.87 -8.52
N VAL A 25 -2.02 13.11 -8.90
CA VAL A 25 -2.99 13.41 -9.97
C VAL A 25 -2.44 13.05 -11.35
N CYS A 26 -1.15 13.31 -11.62
CA CYS A 26 -0.55 13.05 -12.93
C CYS A 26 -0.60 11.58 -13.34
N LYS A 27 -0.53 10.67 -12.34
CA LYS A 27 -0.47 9.23 -12.56
C LYS A 27 -1.68 8.49 -12.00
N SER A 28 -2.70 9.24 -11.53
CA SER A 28 -3.92 8.72 -10.91
C SER A 28 -3.66 7.71 -9.78
N VAL A 29 -2.65 7.99 -8.94
CA VAL A 29 -2.26 7.11 -7.83
C VAL A 29 -2.95 7.56 -6.55
N SER A 30 -3.63 6.61 -5.89
CA SER A 30 -4.30 6.84 -4.61
C SER A 30 -3.46 6.42 -3.41
N ASP A 31 -3.81 6.91 -2.22
CA ASP A 31 -3.20 6.49 -0.95
C ASP A 31 -3.33 4.97 -0.77
N ARG A 32 -4.49 4.41 -1.12
CA ARG A 32 -4.72 2.96 -1.07
C ARG A 32 -3.77 2.20 -1.97
N THR A 33 -3.51 2.70 -3.18
CA THR A 33 -2.55 2.10 -4.11
C THR A 33 -1.14 2.10 -3.53
N ILE A 34 -0.72 3.22 -2.94
CA ILE A 34 0.60 3.36 -2.30
C ILE A 34 0.70 2.37 -1.13
N ARG A 35 -0.31 2.32 -0.26
CA ARG A 35 -0.34 1.41 0.90
C ARG A 35 -0.32 -0.06 0.46
N ALA A 36 -1.04 -0.41 -0.59
CA ALA A 36 -0.99 -1.75 -1.15
C ALA A 36 0.42 -2.10 -1.63
N SER A 37 1.10 -1.22 -2.39
CA SER A 37 2.50 -1.45 -2.79
C SER A 37 3.43 -1.63 -1.58
N LEU A 38 3.24 -0.85 -0.52
CA LEU A 38 4.01 -1.00 0.73
C LEU A 38 3.75 -2.36 1.40
N GLU A 39 2.50 -2.81 1.44
CA GLU A 39 2.12 -4.15 1.93
C GLU A 39 2.71 -5.28 1.06
N PHE A 40 2.83 -5.07 -0.24
CA PHE A 40 3.44 -6.02 -1.18
C PHE A 40 4.97 -6.03 -1.17
N GLY A 41 5.61 -5.15 -0.41
CA GLY A 41 7.05 -5.20 -0.15
C GLY A 41 7.83 -3.94 -0.52
N ALA A 42 7.19 -2.92 -1.11
CA ALA A 42 7.84 -1.63 -1.26
C ALA A 42 8.13 -1.03 0.12
N SER A 43 9.33 -0.49 0.30
CA SER A 43 9.79 0.08 1.56
C SER A 43 10.42 1.46 1.40
N THR A 44 10.67 1.87 0.15
CA THR A 44 11.32 3.14 -0.18
C THR A 44 10.51 3.95 -1.18
N PHE A 45 10.78 5.25 -1.21
CA PHE A 45 10.21 6.14 -2.22
C PHE A 45 10.62 5.75 -3.64
N ASP A 46 11.89 5.37 -3.84
CA ASP A 46 12.42 4.98 -5.15
C ASP A 46 11.70 3.74 -5.72
N GLU A 47 11.39 2.76 -4.88
CA GLU A 47 10.58 1.59 -5.28
C GLU A 47 9.17 2.01 -5.70
N LEU A 48 8.50 2.87 -4.92
CA LEU A 48 7.18 3.39 -5.29
C LEU A 48 7.23 4.26 -6.55
N GLN A 49 8.28 5.04 -6.75
CA GLN A 49 8.49 5.84 -7.95
C GLN A 49 8.67 4.93 -9.18
N PHE A 50 9.43 3.85 -9.05
CA PHE A 50 9.63 2.88 -10.12
C PHE A 50 8.34 2.12 -10.46
N GLU A 51 7.63 1.59 -9.45
CA GLU A 51 6.44 0.77 -9.64
C GLU A 51 5.21 1.59 -10.07
N LEU A 52 4.95 2.69 -9.36
CA LEU A 52 3.72 3.48 -9.52
C LEU A 52 3.92 4.70 -10.42
N GLY A 53 5.16 5.10 -10.71
CA GLY A 53 5.47 6.29 -11.50
C GLY A 53 5.23 7.61 -10.76
N VAL A 54 5.11 7.59 -9.43
CA VAL A 54 4.89 8.81 -8.63
C VAL A 54 6.07 9.78 -8.74
N ALA A 55 5.78 11.09 -8.70
CA ALA A 55 6.74 12.18 -8.84
C ALA A 55 7.54 12.25 -10.17
N THR A 56 7.24 11.40 -11.16
CA THR A 56 7.94 11.41 -12.47
C THR A 56 7.45 12.48 -13.46
N CYS A 57 6.40 13.24 -13.11
CA CYS A 57 5.82 14.27 -13.97
C CYS A 57 6.02 15.69 -13.41
N CYS A 58 5.19 16.11 -12.45
CA CYS A 58 5.26 17.47 -11.89
C CYS A 58 5.95 17.55 -10.51
N GLY A 59 6.32 16.41 -9.91
CA GLY A 59 6.99 16.32 -8.61
C GLY A 59 6.15 16.65 -7.35
N LYS A 60 4.97 17.27 -7.50
CA LYS A 60 4.20 17.83 -6.36
C LYS A 60 3.76 16.82 -5.30
N CYS A 61 3.60 15.55 -5.67
CA CYS A 61 3.20 14.49 -4.73
C CYS A 61 4.39 13.90 -3.95
N GLU A 62 5.64 14.26 -4.29
CA GLU A 62 6.84 13.60 -3.75
C GLU A 62 6.87 13.60 -2.22
N GLN A 63 6.75 14.78 -1.60
CA GLN A 63 6.79 14.89 -0.15
C GLN A 63 5.69 14.05 0.51
N THR A 64 4.47 14.11 -0.02
CA THR A 64 3.34 13.32 0.48
C THR A 64 3.59 11.81 0.39
N VAL A 65 4.22 11.33 -0.69
CA VAL A 65 4.57 9.91 -0.82
C VAL A 65 5.64 9.53 0.20
N ARG A 66 6.67 10.36 0.39
CA ARG A 66 7.73 10.13 1.39
C ARG A 66 7.16 10.07 2.81
N ASP A 67 6.22 10.95 3.13
CA ASP A 67 5.53 10.96 4.43
C ASP A 67 4.72 9.67 4.65
N LEU A 68 4.08 9.14 3.60
CA LEU A 68 3.35 7.86 3.67
C LEU A 68 4.29 6.67 3.88
N VAL A 69 5.45 6.65 3.22
CA VAL A 69 6.48 5.62 3.44
C VAL A 69 6.96 5.65 4.89
N ALA A 70 7.25 6.84 5.43
CA ALA A 70 7.68 7.00 6.81
C ALA A 70 6.60 6.62 7.83
N ALA A 71 5.33 6.97 7.56
CA ALA A 71 4.19 6.65 8.42
C ALA A 71 3.87 5.14 8.43
N CYS A 72 4.21 4.39 7.39
CA CYS A 72 3.92 2.96 7.29
C CYS A 72 4.68 2.11 8.34
N GLY A 73 5.70 2.67 9.00
CA GLY A 73 6.35 2.07 10.18
C GLY A 73 5.72 2.44 11.52
N ALA A 74 4.81 3.41 11.55
CA ALA A 74 4.15 3.92 12.74
C ALA A 74 2.65 3.60 12.69
N CYS A 75 2.30 2.37 13.03
CA CYS A 75 0.90 2.00 13.27
C CYS A 75 0.41 2.65 14.58
N THR A 76 0.12 3.95 14.57
CA THR A 76 -0.71 4.57 15.60
C THR A 76 -2.14 4.22 15.24
N SER A 77 -2.75 3.17 15.79
CA SER A 77 -3.52 3.39 17.02
C SER A 77 -3.82 2.11 17.82
N LEU A 78 -3.33 0.91 17.49
CA LEU A 78 -3.71 -0.31 18.23
C LEU A 78 -2.65 -1.44 18.31
N CYS A 79 -1.36 -1.15 18.27
CA CYS A 79 -0.34 -2.15 18.61
C CYS A 79 0.61 -1.57 19.66
N GLY A 80 0.66 -2.17 20.85
CA GLY A 80 1.48 -1.73 21.98
C GLY A 80 3.00 -1.80 21.71
N PRO A 81 3.84 -1.26 22.61
CA PRO A 81 5.26 -0.95 22.37
C PRO A 81 6.21 -2.17 22.33
N GLY A 82 5.82 -3.30 21.75
CA GLY A 82 6.64 -4.53 21.83
C GLY A 82 6.54 -5.55 20.70
N ALA A 83 6.05 -5.21 19.50
CA ALA A 83 5.76 -6.23 18.48
C ALA A 83 6.26 -5.95 17.05
N HIS A 84 7.36 -5.24 16.86
CA HIS A 84 8.11 -5.36 15.60
C HIS A 84 9.59 -5.64 15.90
N PRO A 85 10.06 -6.90 15.82
CA PRO A 85 11.48 -7.12 15.69
C PRO A 85 11.92 -6.40 14.42
N ALA A 86 13.05 -5.70 14.49
CA ALA A 86 13.73 -5.09 13.36
C ALA A 86 13.70 -6.07 12.19
N ARG A 87 12.80 -5.85 11.23
CA ARG A 87 12.67 -6.69 10.06
C ARG A 87 13.89 -6.34 9.22
N HIS A 88 14.90 -7.20 9.34
CA HIS A 88 16.10 -7.14 8.53
C HIS A 88 15.65 -7.29 7.07
N VAL A 89 15.56 -6.16 6.36
CA VAL A 89 15.36 -6.14 4.92
C VAL A 89 16.63 -6.72 4.32
N THR A 90 16.59 -7.98 3.90
CA THR A 90 17.55 -8.46 2.92
C THR A 90 17.10 -7.90 1.57
N PRO A 91 17.91 -7.09 0.87
CA PRO A 91 17.56 -6.62 -0.46
C PRO A 91 17.33 -7.82 -1.36
N ALA A 92 16.16 -7.89 -2.00
CA ALA A 92 15.96 -8.83 -3.09
C ALA A 92 17.04 -8.55 -4.13
N PRO A 93 17.75 -9.58 -4.64
CA PRO A 93 18.75 -9.34 -5.68
C PRO A 93 18.05 -8.71 -6.87
N VAL A 94 18.45 -7.49 -7.21
CA VAL A 94 18.05 -6.84 -8.46
C VAL A 94 18.62 -7.69 -9.60
N ALA A 95 17.82 -8.62 -10.10
CA ALA A 95 18.13 -9.34 -11.32
C ALA A 95 18.04 -8.32 -12.46
N PHE A 96 19.17 -7.71 -12.75
CA PHE A 96 19.42 -6.91 -13.94
C PHE A 96 19.29 -7.85 -15.14
N TYR A 97 18.08 -8.07 -15.64
CA TYR A 97 17.88 -8.76 -16.89
C TYR A 97 18.47 -7.86 -17.98
N GLU A 98 19.60 -8.28 -18.53
CA GLU A 98 20.28 -7.54 -19.58
C GLU A 98 19.35 -7.42 -20.79
N ARG A 99 19.16 -6.18 -21.24
CA ARG A 99 18.51 -5.85 -22.49
C ARG A 99 19.46 -6.28 -23.62
N LYS A 100 19.37 -7.53 -24.08
CA LYS A 100 20.01 -7.97 -25.33
C LYS A 100 19.43 -7.12 -26.47
N ALA A 101 20.15 -6.10 -26.89
CA ALA A 101 19.93 -5.41 -28.15
C ALA A 101 20.56 -6.24 -29.28
N ALA A 102 19.74 -6.55 -30.29
CA ALA A 102 20.00 -7.12 -31.62
C ALA A 102 20.86 -8.40 -31.70
#